data_AF-A0A1T1AXM6-F1
#
_entry.id   AF-A0A1T1AXM6-F1
#
_cell.length_a   1.000
_cell.length_b   1.000
_cell.length_c   1.000
_cell.angle_alpha   90.00
_cell.angle_beta   90.00
_cell.angle_gamma   90.00
#
_symmetry.space_group_name_H-M   'P 1'
#
loop_
_entity.id
_entity.type
_entity.pdbx_description
1 polymer ?
#
loop_
_entity_poly.entity_id
_entity_poly.type
_entity_poly.pdbx_seq_one_letter_code
_entity_poly.pdbx_strand_id
1 'polypeptide(L)'
;MPSESDLMSKKKPITQTELDMVARLNSERFSADDLLEISDAVHDIPEDRRDWEGRMFLLAKRFPRQHYRAMAADYRLTAMSTLIAKNTLPLGVLPQAPDGSHMVGESVFEAAAMEPLLLRGNEPFFEPESFRRRVLELTETDGKA
;
A
#
# COMPACT_ATOMS: atom_id res chain seq x y z
N MET A 1 -25.70 -27.47 20.43
CA MET A 1 -24.73 -27.16 19.37
C MET A 1 -24.82 -25.66 19.12
N PRO A 2 -23.75 -24.88 19.31
CA PRO A 2 -23.80 -23.45 19.01
C PRO A 2 -23.96 -23.26 17.50
N SER A 3 -24.69 -22.21 17.11
CA SER A 3 -25.05 -21.94 15.72
C SER A 3 -23.83 -21.41 14.94
N GLU A 4 -23.78 -21.64 13.63
CA GLU A 4 -22.74 -21.11 12.73
C GLU A 4 -22.64 -19.56 12.77
N SER A 5 -23.70 -18.89 13.25
CA SER A 5 -23.73 -17.44 13.46
C SER A 5 -22.92 -16.97 14.68
N ASP A 6 -22.59 -17.86 15.63
CA ASP A 6 -21.76 -17.55 16.80
C ASP A 6 -20.25 -17.58 16.48
N LEU A 7 -19.85 -18.06 15.30
CA LEU A 7 -18.45 -18.05 14.82
C LEU A 7 -18.07 -16.79 14.05
N MET A 8 -19.04 -15.93 13.69
CA MET A 8 -18.77 -14.66 13.01
C MET A 8 -18.86 -13.49 13.98
N SER A 9 -17.79 -12.70 14.05
CA SER A 9 -17.76 -11.34 14.63
C SER A 9 -17.31 -11.18 16.09
N LYS A 10 -16.25 -11.90 16.51
CA LYS A 10 -15.32 -11.31 17.48
C LYS A 10 -14.11 -10.74 16.73
N LYS A 11 -14.17 -9.44 16.41
CA LYS A 11 -12.97 -8.69 15.97
C LYS A 11 -11.89 -8.94 17.02
N LYS A 12 -10.81 -9.64 16.64
CA LYS A 12 -9.69 -9.87 17.54
C LYS A 12 -9.15 -8.50 17.98
N PRO A 13 -8.97 -8.25 19.28
CA PRO A 13 -8.45 -6.98 19.74
C PRO A 13 -7.04 -6.75 19.18
N ILE A 14 -6.76 -5.52 18.75
CA ILE A 14 -5.42 -5.10 18.30
C ILE A 14 -4.47 -5.24 19.49
N THR A 15 -3.33 -5.88 19.26
CA THR A 15 -2.29 -6.09 20.26
C THR A 15 -1.33 -4.90 20.34
N GLN A 16 -0.64 -4.74 21.48
CA GLN A 16 0.40 -3.71 21.61
C GLN A 16 1.51 -3.88 20.56
N THR A 17 1.87 -5.13 20.25
CA THR A 17 2.86 -5.45 19.21
C THR A 17 2.45 -4.93 17.84
N GLU A 18 1.17 -5.06 17.47
CA GLU A 18 0.66 -4.53 16.20
C GLU A 18 0.69 -3.00 16.20
N LEU A 19 0.34 -2.34 17.32
CA LEU A 19 0.42 -0.89 17.45
C LEU A 19 1.86 -0.38 17.32
N ASP A 20 2.81 -1.03 17.99
CA ASP A 20 4.22 -0.67 17.92
C ASP A 20 4.79 -0.88 16.51
N MET A 21 4.36 -1.94 15.83
CA MET A 21 4.75 -2.21 14.44
C MET A 21 4.19 -1.14 13.50
N VAL A 22 2.90 -0.82 13.59
CA VAL A 22 2.27 0.26 12.80
C VAL A 22 2.97 1.59 13.03
N ALA A 23 3.29 1.92 14.28
CA ALA A 23 3.99 3.16 14.62
C ALA A 23 5.37 3.23 13.95
N ARG A 24 6.14 2.12 13.96
CA ARG A 24 7.44 2.04 13.28
C ARG A 24 7.30 2.18 11.77
N LEU A 25 6.37 1.47 11.15
CA LEU A 25 6.14 1.55 9.70
C LEU A 25 5.74 2.95 9.26
N ASN A 26 4.89 3.64 10.04
CA ASN A 26 4.48 5.02 9.74
C ASN A 26 5.54 6.08 10.07
N SER A 27 6.59 5.73 10.83
CA SER A 27 7.70 6.64 11.08
C SER A 27 8.64 6.77 9.87
N GLU A 28 8.61 5.80 8.96
CA GLU A 28 9.35 5.83 7.71
C GLU A 28 8.75 6.85 6.74
N ARG A 29 9.60 7.71 6.19
CA ARG A 29 9.23 8.75 5.22
C ARG A 29 9.61 8.34 3.81
N PHE A 30 8.66 8.51 2.90
CA PHE A 30 8.82 8.31 1.46
C PHE A 30 8.33 9.56 0.74
N SER A 31 8.92 9.84 -0.41
CA SER A 31 8.34 10.71 -1.45
C SER A 31 7.46 9.90 -2.40
N ALA A 32 6.73 10.57 -3.28
CA ALA A 32 6.04 9.91 -4.40
C ALA A 32 7.05 9.19 -5.30
N ASP A 33 8.15 9.87 -5.65
CA ASP A 33 9.25 9.32 -6.45
C ASP A 33 9.85 8.05 -5.85
N ASP A 34 10.06 8.02 -4.52
CA ASP A 34 10.55 6.80 -3.85
C ASP A 34 9.64 5.60 -4.13
N LEU A 35 8.32 5.79 -4.03
CA LEU A 35 7.35 4.71 -4.22
C LEU A 35 7.16 4.35 -5.70
N LEU A 36 7.23 5.35 -6.60
CA LEU A 36 7.18 5.15 -8.04
C LEU A 36 8.38 4.31 -8.52
N GLU A 37 9.60 4.70 -8.15
CA GLU A 37 10.81 3.95 -8.51
C GLU A 37 10.80 2.51 -7.99
N ILE A 38 10.26 2.30 -6.78
CA ILE A 38 10.10 0.95 -6.23
C ILE A 38 9.06 0.16 -7.01
N SER A 39 7.94 0.79 -7.36
CA SER A 39 6.89 0.18 -8.19
C SER A 39 7.47 -0.27 -9.53
N ASP A 40 8.22 0.60 -10.22
CA ASP A 40 8.86 0.28 -11.48
C ASP A 40 9.84 -0.89 -11.33
N ALA A 41 10.70 -0.85 -10.30
CA ALA A 41 11.65 -1.91 -10.04
C ALA A 41 10.97 -3.26 -9.69
N VAL A 42 9.76 -3.24 -9.09
CA VAL A 42 8.95 -4.45 -8.88
C VAL A 42 8.40 -4.99 -10.20
N HIS A 43 8.05 -4.13 -11.16
CA HIS A 43 7.59 -4.55 -12.48
C HIS A 43 8.71 -5.19 -13.32
N ASP A 44 9.97 -4.84 -13.06
CA ASP A 44 11.13 -5.50 -13.68
C ASP A 44 11.35 -6.94 -13.18
N ILE A 45 10.73 -7.33 -12.05
CA ILE A 45 10.79 -8.71 -11.57
C ILE A 45 9.93 -9.59 -12.50
N PRO A 46 10.46 -10.73 -12.99
CA PRO A 46 9.68 -11.72 -13.73
C PRO A 46 8.41 -12.11 -12.98
N GLU A 47 7.29 -12.26 -13.70
CA GLU A 47 5.97 -12.48 -13.09
C GLU A 47 5.94 -13.70 -12.16
N ASP A 48 6.61 -14.80 -12.52
CA ASP A 48 6.75 -16.03 -11.72
C ASP A 48 7.54 -15.85 -10.42
N ARG A 49 8.22 -14.70 -10.26
CA ARG A 49 9.05 -14.34 -9.11
C ARG A 49 8.61 -13.04 -8.45
N ARG A 50 7.53 -12.40 -8.91
CA ARG A 50 7.00 -11.14 -8.35
C ARG A 50 6.14 -11.37 -7.10
N ASP A 51 6.38 -12.46 -6.41
CA ASP A 51 5.73 -12.78 -5.15
C ASP A 51 6.32 -11.94 -3.99
N TRP A 52 5.84 -12.20 -2.77
CA TRP A 52 6.31 -11.47 -1.60
C TRP A 52 7.82 -11.61 -1.38
N GLU A 53 8.39 -12.80 -1.62
CA GLU A 53 9.81 -13.05 -1.41
C GLU A 53 10.67 -12.28 -2.41
N GLY A 54 10.30 -12.30 -3.70
CA GLY A 54 10.99 -11.53 -4.74
C GLY A 54 10.98 -10.03 -4.47
N ARG A 55 9.83 -9.48 -4.07
CA ARG A 55 9.72 -8.06 -3.69
C ARG A 55 10.55 -7.73 -2.46
N MET A 56 10.52 -8.56 -1.43
CA MET A 56 11.34 -8.37 -0.22
C MET A 56 12.83 -8.42 -0.52
N PHE A 57 13.27 -9.32 -1.40
CA PHE A 57 14.67 -9.39 -1.81
C PHE A 57 15.13 -8.13 -2.55
N LEU A 58 14.29 -7.61 -3.46
CA LEU A 58 14.54 -6.33 -4.13
C LEU A 58 14.68 -5.18 -3.13
N LEU A 59 13.74 -5.08 -2.18
CA LEU A 59 13.73 -4.02 -1.19
C LEU A 59 14.87 -4.12 -0.17
N ALA A 60 15.26 -5.34 0.22
CA ALA A 60 16.41 -5.57 1.08
C ALA A 60 17.73 -5.11 0.43
N LYS A 61 17.86 -5.24 -0.90
CA LYS A 61 19.00 -4.70 -1.66
C LYS A 61 18.97 -3.17 -1.70
N ARG A 62 17.80 -2.57 -1.93
CA ARG A 62 17.63 -1.11 -2.00
C ARG A 62 17.85 -0.43 -0.65
N PHE A 63 17.43 -1.09 0.44
CA PHE A 63 17.46 -0.56 1.80
C PHE A 63 18.33 -1.43 2.73
N PRO A 64 19.66 -1.48 2.51
CA PRO A 64 20.52 -2.35 3.30
C PRO A 64 20.46 -1.97 4.78
N ARG A 65 20.17 -2.98 5.62
CA ARG A 65 20.01 -2.87 7.09
C ARG A 65 18.82 -2.03 7.56
N GLN A 66 17.98 -1.54 6.65
CA GLN A 66 16.81 -0.72 6.96
C GLN A 66 15.52 -1.55 6.75
N HIS A 67 15.37 -2.60 7.55
CA HIS A 67 14.29 -3.58 7.41
C HIS A 67 12.89 -2.96 7.53
N TYR A 68 12.68 -2.00 8.46
CA TYR A 68 11.39 -1.32 8.58
C TYR A 68 11.07 -0.44 7.37
N ARG A 69 12.06 0.23 6.79
CA ARG A 69 11.90 1.00 5.55
C ARG A 69 11.50 0.10 4.39
N ALA A 70 12.18 -1.04 4.22
CA ALA A 70 11.81 -2.02 3.21
C ALA A 70 10.37 -2.53 3.39
N MET A 71 10.00 -2.92 4.62
CA MET A 71 8.64 -3.38 4.93
C MET A 71 7.59 -2.28 4.69
N ALA A 72 7.86 -1.05 5.13
CA ALA A 72 6.94 0.07 4.97
C ALA A 72 6.68 0.39 3.49
N ALA A 73 7.70 0.33 2.64
CA ALA A 73 7.54 0.52 1.20
C ALA A 73 6.63 -0.56 0.58
N ASP A 74 6.90 -1.85 0.83
CA ASP A 74 6.05 -2.93 0.29
C ASP A 74 4.62 -2.87 0.83
N TYR A 75 4.45 -2.54 2.11
CA TYR A 75 3.13 -2.45 2.71
C TYR A 75 2.31 -1.30 2.14
N ARG A 76 2.93 -0.13 1.89
CA ARG A 76 2.27 1.00 1.25
C ARG A 76 1.84 0.67 -0.18
N LEU A 77 2.74 0.08 -0.97
CA LEU A 77 2.42 -0.34 -2.34
C LEU A 77 1.34 -1.42 -2.36
N THR A 78 1.42 -2.42 -1.48
CA THR A 78 0.41 -3.49 -1.37
C THR A 78 -0.96 -2.94 -0.98
N ALA A 79 -1.01 -2.02 0.00
CA ALA A 79 -2.25 -1.38 0.42
C ALA A 79 -2.87 -0.55 -0.72
N MET A 80 -2.04 0.21 -1.44
CA MET A 80 -2.45 0.98 -2.62
C MET A 80 -2.99 0.06 -3.74
N SER A 81 -2.23 -0.96 -4.14
CA SER A 81 -2.66 -1.94 -5.15
C SER A 81 -3.96 -2.64 -4.78
N THR A 82 -4.16 -2.94 -3.49
CA THR A 82 -5.40 -3.55 -3.00
C THR A 82 -6.60 -2.61 -3.17
N LEU A 83 -6.44 -1.31 -2.94
CA LEU A 83 -7.52 -0.33 -3.16
C LEU A 83 -7.86 -0.18 -4.65
N ILE A 84 -6.84 -0.16 -5.52
CA ILE A 84 -6.98 -0.11 -6.97
C ILE A 84 -7.73 -1.35 -7.47
N ALA A 85 -7.27 -2.55 -7.08
CA ALA A 85 -7.87 -3.82 -7.51
C ALA A 85 -9.34 -3.98 -7.06
N LYS A 86 -9.71 -3.39 -5.92
CA LYS A 86 -11.09 -3.37 -5.42
C LYS A 86 -11.96 -2.29 -6.08
N ASN A 87 -11.42 -1.55 -7.04
CA ASN A 87 -12.07 -0.41 -7.70
C ASN A 87 -12.60 0.64 -6.71
N THR A 88 -11.90 0.82 -5.58
CA THR A 88 -12.26 1.80 -4.55
C THR A 88 -11.66 3.18 -4.80
N LEU A 89 -10.83 3.29 -5.84
CA LEU A 89 -10.18 4.52 -6.32
C LEU A 89 -10.62 4.81 -7.76
N PRO A 90 -11.79 5.42 -7.98
CA PRO A 90 -12.27 5.73 -9.33
C PRO A 90 -11.52 6.91 -9.98
N LEU A 91 -10.67 7.61 -9.22
CA LEU A 91 -9.94 8.81 -9.66
C LEU A 91 -8.43 8.57 -9.55
N GLY A 92 -7.68 9.04 -10.54
CA GLY A 92 -6.22 8.85 -10.61
C GLY A 92 -5.78 7.47 -11.09
N VAL A 93 -6.72 6.57 -11.43
CA VAL A 93 -6.43 5.24 -12.00
C VAL A 93 -6.90 5.22 -13.46
N LEU A 94 -5.98 4.97 -14.38
CA LEU A 94 -6.28 4.79 -15.80
C LEU A 94 -6.83 3.38 -16.07
N PRO A 95 -7.52 3.17 -17.22
CA PRO A 95 -7.98 1.85 -17.63
C PRO A 95 -6.85 0.82 -17.61
N GLN A 96 -7.21 -0.42 -17.27
CA GLN A 96 -6.27 -1.54 -17.18
C GLN A 96 -5.54 -1.75 -18.51
N ALA A 97 -4.21 -1.87 -18.45
CA ALA A 97 -3.36 -2.22 -19.58
C ALA A 97 -3.52 -3.71 -19.96
N PRO A 98 -3.09 -4.12 -21.18
CA PRO A 98 -3.24 -5.49 -21.65
C PRO A 98 -2.53 -6.56 -20.80
N ASP A 99 -1.52 -6.17 -20.02
CA ASP A 99 -0.79 -7.02 -19.07
C ASP A 99 -1.47 -7.12 -17.70
N GLY A 100 -2.67 -6.54 -17.56
CA GLY A 100 -3.44 -6.52 -16.33
C GLY A 100 -3.02 -5.45 -15.32
N SER A 101 -2.00 -4.63 -15.64
CA SER A 101 -1.56 -3.52 -14.78
C SER A 101 -2.51 -2.32 -14.87
N HIS A 102 -2.53 -1.50 -13.83
CA HIS A 102 -3.23 -0.22 -13.83
C HIS A 102 -2.21 0.91 -13.78
N MET A 103 -2.23 1.80 -14.77
CA MET A 103 -1.47 3.04 -14.67
C MET A 103 -2.17 3.95 -13.65
N VAL A 104 -1.40 4.54 -12.75
CA VAL A 104 -1.92 5.48 -11.75
C VAL A 104 -1.16 6.80 -11.82
N GLY A 105 -1.85 7.90 -11.51
CA GLY A 105 -1.25 9.23 -11.45
C GLY A 105 -0.30 9.38 -10.26
N GLU A 106 0.61 10.34 -10.35
CA GLU A 106 1.58 10.69 -9.29
C GLU A 106 0.88 10.99 -7.95
N SER A 107 -0.28 11.65 -7.98
CA SER A 107 -1.10 11.95 -6.79
C SER A 107 -1.51 10.70 -5.99
N VAL A 108 -1.58 9.52 -6.63
CA VAL A 108 -1.86 8.25 -5.97
C VAL A 108 -0.63 7.75 -5.20
N PHE A 109 0.57 7.90 -5.78
CA PHE A 109 1.83 7.59 -5.08
C PHE A 109 2.09 8.57 -3.94
N GLU A 110 1.83 9.85 -4.14
CA GLU A 110 1.94 10.86 -3.09
C GLU A 110 0.98 10.59 -1.93
N ALA A 111 -0.29 10.27 -2.24
CA ALA A 111 -1.23 9.83 -1.21
C ALA A 111 -0.73 8.57 -0.47
N ALA A 112 -0.18 7.59 -1.17
CA ALA A 112 0.41 6.39 -0.57
C ALA A 112 1.65 6.68 0.29
N ALA A 113 2.40 7.73 0.00
CA ALA A 113 3.53 8.16 0.81
C ALA A 113 3.08 8.84 2.12
N MET A 114 1.97 9.59 2.08
CA MET A 114 1.49 10.40 3.20
C MET A 114 0.48 9.70 4.11
N GLU A 115 -0.40 8.88 3.56
CA GLU A 115 -1.54 8.33 4.29
C GLU A 115 -1.06 7.35 5.37
N PRO A 116 -1.63 7.38 6.59
CA PRO A 116 -1.26 6.43 7.64
C PRO A 116 -1.61 4.99 7.24
N LEU A 117 -0.60 4.11 7.29
CA LEU A 117 -0.79 2.68 7.12
C LEU A 117 -1.48 2.10 8.36
N LEU A 118 -2.47 1.24 8.13
CA LEU A 118 -3.14 0.46 9.16
C LEU A 118 -2.87 -1.04 8.94
N LEU A 119 -3.00 -1.82 10.00
CA LEU A 119 -2.84 -3.28 9.96
C LEU A 119 -4.07 -3.99 10.49
N ARG A 120 -4.46 -5.07 9.82
CA ARG A 120 -5.43 -6.05 10.32
C ARG A 120 -4.74 -7.41 10.33
N GLY A 121 -4.18 -7.79 11.47
CA GLY A 121 -3.19 -8.87 11.50
C GLY A 121 -1.96 -8.46 10.70
N ASN A 122 -1.56 -9.28 9.72
CA ASN A 122 -0.42 -9.01 8.83
C ASN A 122 -0.82 -8.33 7.51
N GLU A 123 -2.08 -7.97 7.34
CA GLU A 123 -2.56 -7.34 6.10
C GLU A 123 -2.48 -5.81 6.21
N PRO A 124 -1.64 -5.14 5.40
CA PRO A 124 -1.60 -3.69 5.31
C PRO A 124 -2.76 -3.13 4.52
N PHE A 125 -3.35 -2.05 5.03
CA PHE A 125 -4.39 -1.32 4.31
C PHE A 125 -4.33 0.17 4.63
N PHE A 126 -4.85 0.98 3.72
CA PHE A 126 -5.24 2.35 4.01
C PHE A 126 -6.74 2.41 4.27
N GLU A 127 -7.18 3.36 5.09
CA GLU A 127 -8.61 3.65 5.18
C GLU A 127 -9.07 4.17 3.80
N PRO A 128 -10.03 3.51 3.13
CA PRO A 128 -10.36 3.83 1.73
C PRO A 128 -10.88 5.25 1.48
N GLU A 129 -11.77 5.76 2.33
CA GLU A 129 -12.38 7.09 2.21
C GLU A 129 -11.35 8.20 2.50
N SER A 130 -10.50 7.99 3.50
CA SER A 130 -9.40 8.89 3.85
C SER A 130 -8.39 8.96 2.71
N PHE A 131 -7.97 7.79 2.21
CA PHE A 131 -7.04 7.70 1.08
C PHE A 131 -7.63 8.35 -0.18
N ARG A 132 -8.90 8.08 -0.52
CA ARG A 132 -9.55 8.70 -1.69
C ARG A 132 -9.60 10.22 -1.56
N ARG A 133 -9.91 10.74 -0.37
CA ARG A 133 -9.91 12.19 -0.13
C ARG A 133 -8.52 12.79 -0.32
N ARG A 134 -7.49 12.11 0.15
CA ARG A 134 -6.10 12.54 -0.06
C ARG A 134 -5.75 12.65 -1.54
N VAL A 135 -6.05 11.61 -2.33
CA VAL A 135 -5.80 11.61 -3.79
C VAL A 135 -6.52 12.78 -4.47
N LEU A 136 -7.77 13.06 -4.07
CA LEU A 136 -8.55 14.19 -4.58
C LEU A 136 -7.89 15.54 -4.27
N GLU A 137 -7.51 15.78 -3.02
CA GLU A 137 -6.88 17.02 -2.58
C GLU A 137 -5.57 17.31 -3.34
N LEU A 138 -4.76 16.27 -3.58
CA LEU A 138 -3.51 16.38 -4.33
C LEU A 138 -3.76 16.65 -5.82
N THR A 139 -4.70 15.93 -6.43
CA THR A 139 -5.05 16.12 -7.85
C THR A 139 -5.62 17.52 -8.13
N GLU A 140 -6.40 18.09 -7.21
CA GLU A 140 -6.90 19.47 -7.33
C GLU A 140 -5.80 20.53 -7.19
N THR A 141 -4.71 20.21 -6.50
CA THR A 141 -3.57 21.10 -6.30
C THR A 141 -2.72 21.16 -7.57
N ASP A 142 -2.48 20.01 -8.21
CA ASP A 142 -1.72 19.92 -9.48
C ASP A 142 -2.47 20.56 -10.66
N GLY A 143 -3.81 20.47 -10.69
CA GLY A 143 -4.63 21.04 -11.76
C GLY A 143 -4.79 22.56 -11.74
N LYS A 144 -4.22 23.26 -10.74
CA LYS A 144 -4.32 24.73 -10.57
C LYS A 144 -3.01 25.48 -10.84
N ALA A 145 -1.97 24.81 -11.34
CA ALA A 145 -0.69 25.41 -11.71
C ALA A 145 -0.66 25.91 -13.17
#